data_AF-A0A7V5Y4Y8-F1
#
_entry.id   AF-A0A7V5Y4Y8-F1
#
_cell.length_a   1.000
_cell.length_b   1.000
_cell.length_c   1.000
_cell.angle_alpha   90.00
_cell.angle_beta   90.00
_cell.angle_gamma   90.00
#
_symmetry.space_group_name_H-M   'P 1'
#
loop_
_entity.id
_entity.type
_entity.pdbx_description
1 polymer ?
#
loop_
_entity_poly.entity_id
_entity_poly.type
_entity_poly.pdbx_seq_one_letter_code
_entity_poly.pdbx_strand_id
1 'polypeptide(L)'
;MRTLKSVLMVIAAFALLGIALAQHDHEEDIHLGYVDSTLAVIEPHELAEPPYTLEYTLEELLPGLYGVDVGWDFYTPDGMTEPQLRRVTVQQVFISPGLYGVVEGEADPIFGEGLPGLWTLEYTGDPESVHKHIIFASATLPTRDNPLIFQFRLINGEALDGTPLQDSTITYTLQFVPEPASLLVLGAGLVGLVGMRRRRRSL
;
A
#
# COMPACT_ATOMS: atom_id res chain seq x y z
N MET A 1 0.42 7.90 27.35
CA MET A 1 -0.78 7.96 26.50
C MET A 1 -0.56 9.02 25.43
N ARG A 2 0.06 8.65 24.30
CA ARG A 2 0.08 9.52 23.11
C ARG A 2 -1.33 9.48 22.53
N THR A 3 -1.99 10.63 22.46
CA THR A 3 -3.38 10.70 22.01
C THR A 3 -3.43 10.44 20.51
N LEU A 4 -4.56 9.93 20.00
CA LEU A 4 -4.84 9.69 18.57
C LEU A 4 -4.41 10.89 17.68
N LYS A 5 -4.52 12.11 18.23
CA LYS A 5 -4.08 13.37 17.61
C LYS A 5 -2.58 13.42 17.30
N SER A 6 -1.72 12.82 18.11
CA SER A 6 -0.28 12.79 17.89
C SER A 6 0.12 11.82 16.77
N VAL A 7 -0.67 10.77 16.53
CA VAL A 7 -0.45 9.81 15.44
C VAL A 7 -0.95 10.41 14.13
N LEU A 8 -2.17 10.95 14.11
CA LEU A 8 -2.75 11.68 12.97
C LEU A 8 -1.86 12.84 12.50
N MET A 9 -1.30 13.62 13.43
CA MET A 9 -0.46 14.78 13.08
C MET A 9 0.93 14.39 12.58
N VAL A 10 1.42 13.17 12.89
CA VAL A 10 2.67 12.63 12.32
C VAL A 10 2.40 12.03 10.94
N ILE A 11 1.27 11.34 10.76
CA ILE A 11 0.83 10.81 9.45
C ILE A 11 0.61 11.94 8.43
N ALA A 12 -0.04 13.04 8.83
CA ALA A 12 -0.21 14.22 7.99
C ALA A 12 1.11 14.90 7.57
N ALA A 13 2.21 14.67 8.32
CA ALA A 13 3.53 15.21 7.97
C ALA A 13 4.23 14.39 6.86
N PHE A 14 3.76 13.16 6.57
CA PHE A 14 4.31 12.32 5.50
C PHE A 14 3.73 12.58 4.12
N ALA A 15 2.57 13.22 4.02
CA ALA A 15 2.07 13.76 2.76
C ALA A 15 3.05 14.76 2.08
N LEU A 16 4.06 15.24 2.82
CA LEU A 16 5.11 16.15 2.34
C LEU A 16 6.45 15.47 2.02
N LEU A 17 6.59 14.15 2.22
CA LEU A 17 7.86 13.41 2.15
C LEU A 17 7.96 12.41 0.99
N GLY A 18 7.20 12.62 -0.09
CA GLY A 18 7.13 11.76 -1.28
C GLY A 18 8.38 11.67 -2.17
N ILE A 19 9.61 11.53 -1.61
CA ILE A 19 10.85 11.46 -2.42
C ILE A 19 11.84 10.35 -1.98
N ALA A 20 11.46 9.33 -1.19
CA ALA A 20 12.43 8.29 -0.82
C ALA A 20 11.89 6.86 -0.62
N LEU A 21 10.70 6.54 -1.12
CA LEU A 21 10.09 5.20 -0.96
C LEU A 21 10.23 4.29 -2.19
N ALA A 22 10.82 4.81 -3.28
CA ALA A 22 11.04 4.05 -4.50
C ALA A 22 12.44 3.43 -4.52
N GLN A 23 12.67 2.34 -3.78
CA GLN A 23 13.72 1.36 -4.08
C GLN A 23 13.69 0.26 -3.03
N HIS A 24 12.91 -0.80 -3.26
CA HIS A 24 13.28 -2.21 -2.97
C HIS A 24 12.12 -3.17 -3.34
N ASP A 25 12.22 -3.81 -4.51
CA ASP A 25 11.65 -5.12 -4.89
C ASP A 25 10.13 -5.41 -4.87
N HIS A 26 9.22 -4.43 -4.75
CA HIS A 26 7.76 -4.65 -4.83
C HIS A 26 7.00 -3.73 -5.82
N GLU A 27 7.64 -3.39 -6.96
CA GLU A 27 7.16 -2.44 -8.01
C GLU A 27 5.95 -2.93 -8.85
N GLU A 28 4.96 -3.61 -8.26
CA GLU A 28 3.73 -3.96 -8.99
C GLU A 28 2.51 -3.31 -8.33
N ASP A 29 1.88 -2.39 -9.05
CA ASP A 29 0.62 -1.77 -8.65
C ASP A 29 -0.50 -2.81 -8.58
N ILE A 30 -1.45 -2.56 -7.69
CA ILE A 30 -2.69 -3.32 -7.66
C ILE A 30 -3.60 -2.79 -8.77
N HIS A 31 -3.73 -3.56 -9.84
CA HIS A 31 -4.59 -3.22 -10.97
C HIS A 31 -6.01 -3.74 -10.77
N LEU A 32 -6.96 -2.81 -10.71
CA LEU A 32 -8.38 -3.06 -10.53
C LEU A 32 -9.07 -3.18 -11.89
N GLY A 33 -9.95 -4.17 -12.03
CA GLY A 33 -10.68 -4.42 -13.26
C GLY A 33 -11.96 -5.20 -13.01
N TYR A 34 -12.38 -5.95 -14.02
CA TYR A 34 -13.48 -6.89 -13.88
C TYR A 34 -13.30 -8.13 -14.76
N VAL A 35 -13.88 -9.24 -14.30
CA VAL A 35 -13.97 -10.51 -15.04
C VAL A 35 -15.44 -10.91 -15.05
N ASP A 36 -15.98 -11.25 -16.23
CA ASP A 36 -17.38 -11.67 -16.40
C ASP A 36 -18.40 -10.74 -15.69
N SER A 37 -18.23 -9.43 -15.91
CA SER A 37 -19.04 -8.36 -15.30
C SER A 37 -19.01 -8.27 -13.76
N THR A 38 -18.03 -8.91 -13.12
CA THR A 38 -17.80 -8.86 -11.66
C THR A 38 -16.47 -8.20 -11.36
N LEU A 39 -16.47 -7.25 -10.44
CA LEU A 39 -15.25 -6.55 -10.03
C LEU A 39 -14.19 -7.53 -9.50
N ALA A 40 -12.94 -7.33 -9.93
CA ALA A 40 -11.82 -8.14 -9.54
C ALA A 40 -10.51 -7.34 -9.50
N VAL A 41 -9.56 -7.79 -8.69
CA VAL A 41 -8.15 -7.46 -8.88
C VAL A 41 -7.62 -8.33 -10.03
N ILE A 42 -7.02 -7.69 -11.04
CA ILE A 42 -6.48 -8.35 -12.22
C ILE A 42 -4.99 -8.63 -12.04
N GLU A 43 -4.27 -7.70 -11.41
CA GLU A 43 -2.84 -7.82 -11.09
C GLU A 43 -2.57 -7.19 -9.70
N PRO A 44 -1.55 -7.65 -8.96
CA PRO A 44 -0.63 -8.73 -9.32
C PRO A 44 -1.27 -10.13 -9.18
N HIS A 45 -0.58 -11.13 -9.71
CA HIS A 45 -1.06 -12.52 -9.78
C HIS A 45 -1.48 -13.09 -8.40
N GLU A 46 -0.74 -12.73 -7.35
CA GLU A 46 -0.99 -13.14 -5.97
C GLU A 46 -2.34 -12.65 -5.42
N LEU A 47 -2.83 -11.52 -5.93
CA LEU A 47 -4.17 -11.01 -5.63
C LEU A 47 -5.22 -11.44 -6.66
N ALA A 48 -4.81 -11.83 -7.87
CA ALA A 48 -5.72 -12.30 -8.92
C ALA A 48 -6.15 -13.76 -8.72
N GLU A 49 -5.36 -14.58 -8.02
CA GLU A 49 -5.62 -16.00 -7.78
C GLU A 49 -5.64 -16.37 -6.28
N PRO A 50 -6.35 -17.45 -5.88
CA PRO A 50 -6.31 -17.94 -4.50
C PRO A 50 -4.86 -18.17 -4.02
N PRO A 51 -4.48 -17.70 -2.82
CA PRO A 51 -5.36 -17.30 -1.72
C PRO A 51 -5.76 -15.81 -1.70
N TYR A 52 -5.56 -15.06 -2.79
CA TYR A 52 -5.89 -13.63 -2.90
C TYR A 52 -5.17 -12.78 -1.84
N THR A 53 -3.88 -13.06 -1.67
CA THR A 53 -3.06 -12.51 -0.58
C THR A 53 -1.71 -12.06 -1.10
N LEU A 54 -1.34 -10.81 -0.80
CA LEU A 54 -0.05 -10.22 -1.17
C LEU A 54 0.70 -9.72 0.08
N GLU A 55 1.99 -10.02 0.14
CA GLU A 55 2.88 -9.60 1.23
C GLU A 55 3.60 -8.30 0.85
N TYR A 56 3.57 -7.32 1.75
CA TYR A 56 4.35 -6.09 1.69
C TYR A 56 5.28 -6.01 2.89
N THR A 57 6.48 -5.49 2.66
CA THR A 57 7.45 -5.21 3.71
C THR A 57 7.25 -3.80 4.26
N LEU A 58 7.13 -3.66 5.59
CA LEU A 58 7.15 -2.35 6.24
C LEU A 58 8.58 -1.92 6.55
N GLU A 59 8.90 -0.70 6.13
CA GLU A 59 10.17 -0.04 6.37
C GLU A 59 10.05 1.01 7.48
N GLU A 60 11.14 1.28 8.20
CA GLU A 60 11.15 2.34 9.21
C GLU A 60 11.28 3.71 8.53
N LEU A 61 10.18 4.48 8.52
CA LEU A 61 10.12 5.81 7.92
C LEU A 61 10.72 6.88 8.83
N LEU A 62 10.46 6.75 10.13
CA LEU A 62 10.99 7.55 11.22
C LEU A 62 11.13 6.66 12.46
N PRO A 63 11.92 7.06 13.48
CA PRO A 63 12.07 6.29 14.70
C PRO A 63 10.73 5.89 15.33
N GLY A 64 10.38 4.60 15.24
CA GLY A 64 9.13 4.02 15.74
C GLY A 64 7.88 4.26 14.88
N LEU A 65 8.04 4.62 13.60
CA LEU A 65 6.99 4.66 12.60
C LEU A 65 7.42 3.87 11.37
N TYR A 66 6.57 2.93 10.99
CA TYR A 66 6.81 2.01 9.89
C TYR A 66 5.76 2.18 8.82
N GLY A 67 6.13 2.06 7.56
CA GLY A 67 5.20 2.20 6.46
C GLY A 67 5.68 1.57 5.17
N VAL A 68 4.75 1.48 4.23
CA VAL A 68 4.98 1.05 2.86
C VAL A 68 4.04 1.84 1.97
N ASP A 69 4.53 2.14 0.77
CA ASP A 69 3.73 2.76 -0.27
C ASP A 69 3.18 1.68 -1.21
N VAL A 70 1.87 1.72 -1.47
CA VAL A 70 1.17 0.73 -2.30
C VAL A 70 0.48 1.47 -3.43
N GLY A 71 0.92 1.22 -4.66
CA GLY A 71 0.30 1.75 -5.87
C GLY A 71 -0.97 0.98 -6.24
N TRP A 72 -1.95 1.72 -6.77
CA TRP A 72 -3.23 1.23 -7.24
C TRP A 72 -3.54 1.90 -8.57
N ASP A 73 -4.05 1.12 -9.52
CA ASP A 73 -4.44 1.65 -10.81
C ASP A 73 -5.61 0.85 -11.40
N PHE A 74 -6.16 1.29 -12.52
CA PHE A 74 -7.08 0.50 -13.31
C PHE A 74 -6.33 -0.33 -14.34
N TYR A 75 -6.70 -1.60 -14.44
CA TYR A 75 -6.16 -2.50 -15.44
C TYR A 75 -6.49 -1.99 -16.86
N THR A 76 -5.45 -1.87 -17.68
CA THR A 76 -5.55 -1.56 -19.11
C THR A 76 -5.20 -2.81 -19.91
N PRO A 77 -6.16 -3.41 -20.66
CA PRO A 77 -5.89 -4.64 -21.40
C PRO A 77 -4.80 -4.45 -22.45
N ASP A 78 -4.05 -5.52 -22.73
CA ASP A 78 -3.00 -5.52 -23.75
C ASP A 78 -3.49 -4.97 -25.10
N GLY A 79 -2.75 -3.99 -25.62
CA GLY A 79 -3.07 -3.34 -26.89
C GLY A 79 -4.17 -2.28 -26.82
N MET A 80 -4.72 -2.00 -25.64
CA MET A 80 -5.65 -0.89 -25.39
C MET A 80 -4.90 0.30 -24.77
N THR A 81 -5.49 1.49 -24.89
CA THR A 81 -4.96 2.73 -24.30
C THR A 81 -5.82 3.27 -23.16
N GLU A 82 -6.99 2.66 -22.96
CA GLU A 82 -7.97 3.09 -21.96
C GLU A 82 -8.22 1.95 -20.97
N PRO A 83 -8.43 2.28 -19.68
CA PRO A 83 -8.65 1.28 -18.65
C PRO A 83 -10.00 0.56 -18.81
N GLN A 84 -10.13 -0.62 -18.21
CA GLN A 84 -11.41 -1.33 -18.17
C GLN A 84 -12.50 -0.57 -17.41
N LEU A 85 -12.12 0.08 -16.31
CA LEU A 85 -13.03 0.70 -15.36
C LEU A 85 -13.14 2.20 -15.60
N ARG A 86 -14.34 2.73 -15.37
CA ARG A 86 -14.56 4.16 -15.15
C ARG A 86 -14.45 4.51 -13.67
N ARG A 87 -14.99 3.65 -12.80
CA ARG A 87 -15.04 3.92 -11.36
C ARG A 87 -15.09 2.62 -10.58
N VAL A 88 -14.51 2.62 -9.39
CA VAL A 88 -14.67 1.55 -8.39
C VAL A 88 -14.45 2.10 -7.00
N THR A 89 -15.11 1.51 -6.01
CA THR A 89 -14.86 1.79 -4.59
C THR A 89 -14.16 0.60 -3.94
N VAL A 90 -13.01 0.86 -3.32
CA VAL A 90 -12.33 -0.06 -2.40
C VAL A 90 -12.98 0.09 -1.03
N GLN A 91 -13.51 -1.01 -0.50
CA GLN A 91 -14.11 -1.10 0.82
C GLN A 91 -13.21 -1.89 1.76
N GLN A 92 -12.82 -1.28 2.88
CA GLN A 92 -12.21 -1.96 4.00
C GLN A 92 -13.21 -2.94 4.63
N VAL A 93 -12.82 -4.21 4.66
CA VAL A 93 -13.51 -5.26 5.41
C VAL A 93 -12.90 -5.41 6.80
N PHE A 94 -11.57 -5.36 6.87
CA PHE A 94 -10.81 -5.46 8.10
C PHE A 94 -9.50 -4.68 7.98
N ILE A 95 -9.04 -4.14 9.10
CA ILE A 95 -7.68 -3.60 9.21
C ILE A 95 -7.16 -3.88 10.61
N SER A 96 -5.90 -4.32 10.73
CA SER A 96 -5.28 -4.58 12.02
C SER A 96 -5.25 -3.30 12.87
N PRO A 97 -5.50 -3.39 14.19
CA PRO A 97 -5.44 -2.24 15.07
C PRO A 97 -4.09 -1.53 14.98
N GLY A 98 -4.11 -0.20 14.81
CA GLY A 98 -2.91 0.63 14.71
C GLY A 98 -2.30 0.73 13.32
N LEU A 99 -2.82 0.01 12.32
CA LEU A 99 -2.52 0.22 10.91
C LEU A 99 -3.51 1.25 10.31
N TYR A 100 -3.00 2.18 9.52
CA TYR A 100 -3.79 3.20 8.83
C TYR A 100 -3.38 3.30 7.37
N GLY A 101 -4.32 3.59 6.48
CA GLY A 101 -4.06 3.86 5.06
C GLY A 101 -4.44 5.30 4.72
N VAL A 102 -3.51 6.03 4.09
CA VAL A 102 -3.67 7.43 3.68
C VAL A 102 -3.35 7.55 2.20
N VAL A 103 -4.21 8.21 1.44
CA VAL A 103 -3.93 8.51 0.03
C VAL A 103 -2.73 9.45 -0.03
N GLU A 104 -1.78 9.17 -0.90
CA GLU A 104 -0.62 10.05 -1.09
C GLU A 104 -1.07 11.49 -1.41
N GLY A 105 -0.47 12.46 -0.71
CA GLY A 105 -0.83 13.88 -0.82
C GLY A 105 -2.03 14.30 0.04
N GLU A 106 -2.75 13.37 0.66
CA GLU A 106 -3.82 13.66 1.63
C GLU A 106 -3.32 13.63 3.08
N ALA A 107 -3.99 14.39 3.96
CA ALA A 107 -3.60 14.49 5.37
C ALA A 107 -4.33 13.48 6.27
N ASP A 108 -5.57 13.13 5.92
CA ASP A 108 -6.46 12.33 6.76
C ASP A 108 -6.48 10.88 6.27
N PRO A 109 -6.37 9.89 7.18
CA PRO A 109 -6.51 8.49 6.81
C PRO A 109 -7.93 8.17 6.36
N ILE A 110 -8.01 7.34 5.32
CA ILE A 110 -9.26 6.79 4.76
C ILE A 110 -9.54 5.38 5.29
N PHE A 111 -8.47 4.67 5.68
CA PHE A 111 -8.51 3.32 6.23
C PHE A 111 -7.92 3.29 7.65
N GLY A 112 -8.55 2.51 8.53
CA GLY A 112 -8.22 2.44 9.95
C GLY A 112 -9.42 2.07 10.82
N GLU A 113 -9.14 1.78 12.09
CA GLU A 113 -10.17 1.47 13.08
C GLU A 113 -11.07 2.70 13.33
N GLY A 114 -12.38 2.54 13.15
CA GLY A 114 -13.37 3.60 13.35
C GLY A 114 -13.51 4.60 12.21
N LEU A 115 -12.83 4.40 11.08
CA LEU A 115 -12.96 5.21 9.86
C LEU A 115 -14.04 4.65 8.92
N PRO A 116 -14.55 5.46 7.96
CA PRO A 116 -15.54 4.99 7.00
C PRO A 116 -15.09 3.78 6.18
N GLY A 117 -13.78 3.68 5.91
CA GLY A 117 -13.21 2.54 5.24
C GLY A 117 -13.62 2.42 3.76
N LEU A 118 -13.81 3.55 3.08
CA LEU A 118 -14.22 3.61 1.68
C LEU A 118 -13.31 4.56 0.92
N TRP A 119 -12.86 4.13 -0.25
CA TRP A 119 -12.08 4.96 -1.17
C TRP A 119 -12.51 4.71 -2.60
N THR A 120 -12.86 5.77 -3.33
CA THR A 120 -13.36 5.68 -4.70
C THR A 120 -12.34 6.25 -5.66
N LEU A 121 -11.98 5.46 -6.67
CA LEU A 121 -11.16 5.90 -7.81
C LEU A 121 -12.10 6.15 -8.99
N GLU A 122 -11.81 7.18 -9.77
CA GLU A 122 -12.60 7.56 -10.93
C GLU A 122 -11.68 8.01 -12.07
N TYR A 123 -11.84 7.38 -13.24
CA TYR A 123 -11.17 7.76 -14.47
C TYR A 123 -11.84 8.99 -15.08
N THR A 124 -11.05 10.03 -15.29
CA THR A 124 -11.52 11.34 -15.78
C THR A 124 -11.08 11.66 -17.22
N GLY A 125 -10.58 10.65 -17.95
CA GLY A 125 -9.98 10.83 -19.28
C GLY A 125 -8.46 11.06 -19.26
N ASP A 126 -7.86 11.15 -18.07
CA ASP A 126 -6.42 11.22 -17.85
C ASP A 126 -5.95 9.93 -17.14
N PRO A 127 -5.01 9.14 -17.70
CA PRO A 127 -4.48 7.94 -17.04
C PRO A 127 -3.98 8.21 -15.61
N GLU A 128 -3.38 9.37 -15.35
CA GLU A 128 -2.88 9.75 -14.02
C GLU A 128 -4.00 9.99 -12.99
N SER A 129 -5.27 10.06 -13.42
CA SER A 129 -6.39 10.23 -12.49
C SER A 129 -6.69 8.97 -11.66
N VAL A 130 -6.27 7.80 -12.13
CA VAL A 130 -6.54 6.51 -11.50
C VAL A 130 -5.30 5.86 -10.89
N HIS A 131 -4.11 6.20 -11.37
CA HIS A 131 -2.87 5.83 -10.70
C HIS A 131 -2.74 6.62 -9.39
N LYS A 132 -2.88 5.92 -8.26
CA LYS A 132 -2.91 6.50 -6.91
C LYS A 132 -2.20 5.60 -5.93
N HIS A 133 -1.50 6.24 -5.00
CA HIS A 133 -0.74 5.58 -3.97
C HIS A 133 -1.47 5.67 -2.62
N ILE A 134 -1.46 4.58 -1.86
CA ILE A 134 -1.88 4.56 -0.46
C ILE A 134 -0.68 4.20 0.40
N ILE A 135 -0.32 5.12 1.28
CA ILE A 135 0.68 4.89 2.31
C ILE A 135 0.00 4.15 3.46
N PHE A 136 0.39 2.89 3.65
CA PHE A 136 0.02 2.12 4.84
C PHE A 136 1.07 2.31 5.91
N ALA A 137 0.65 2.74 7.11
CA ALA A 137 1.58 3.05 8.19
C ALA A 137 1.10 2.59 9.57
N SER A 138 2.06 2.26 10.43
CA SER A 138 1.85 1.80 11.80
C SER A 138 2.96 2.29 12.74
N ALA A 139 2.59 2.62 13.97
CA ALA A 139 3.54 2.92 15.05
C ALA A 139 4.08 1.65 15.75
N THR A 140 3.73 0.48 15.24
CA THR A 140 4.15 -0.83 15.75
C THR A 140 4.68 -1.67 14.59
N LEU A 141 5.94 -2.11 14.70
CA LEU A 141 6.53 -3.05 13.75
C LEU A 141 5.91 -4.44 13.96
N PRO A 142 5.33 -5.09 12.93
CA PRO A 142 4.85 -6.46 13.03
C PRO A 142 6.01 -7.45 13.19
N THR A 143 5.65 -8.70 13.48
CA THR A 143 6.55 -9.85 13.29
C THR A 143 6.06 -10.69 12.12
N ARG A 144 6.91 -11.52 11.53
CA ARG A 144 6.46 -12.45 10.48
C ARG A 144 5.39 -13.44 10.96
N ASP A 145 5.43 -13.83 12.24
CA ASP A 145 4.43 -14.72 12.84
C ASP A 145 3.12 -13.99 13.20
N ASN A 146 3.13 -12.65 13.21
CA ASN A 146 1.98 -11.81 13.53
C ASN A 146 1.99 -10.55 12.65
N PRO A 147 1.71 -10.70 11.33
CA PRO A 147 1.68 -9.59 10.39
C PRO A 147 0.52 -8.63 10.70
N LEU A 148 0.64 -7.37 10.28
CA LEU A 148 -0.52 -6.50 10.18
C LEU A 148 -1.28 -6.86 8.90
N ILE A 149 -2.60 -6.72 8.92
CA ILE A 149 -3.47 -7.18 7.84
C ILE A 149 -4.37 -6.01 7.42
N PHE A 150 -4.56 -5.86 6.12
CA PHE A 150 -5.65 -5.07 5.55
C PHE A 150 -6.45 -5.98 4.62
N GLN A 151 -7.75 -6.09 4.84
CA GLN A 151 -8.65 -6.84 3.96
C GLN A 151 -9.62 -5.88 3.30
N PHE A 152 -9.84 -6.08 2.01
CA PHE A 152 -10.71 -5.22 1.23
C PHE A 152 -11.55 -5.99 0.21
N ARG A 153 -12.60 -5.32 -0.27
CA ARG A 153 -13.46 -5.76 -1.37
C ARG A 153 -13.67 -4.61 -2.34
N LEU A 154 -13.94 -4.93 -3.59
CA LEU A 154 -14.28 -3.96 -4.62
C LEU A 154 -15.81 -3.90 -4.76
N ILE A 155 -16.38 -2.70 -4.69
CA ILE A 155 -17.82 -2.46 -4.76
C ILE A 155 -18.16 -1.27 -5.65
N ASN A 156 -19.43 -1.16 -6.07
CA ASN A 156 -20.01 -0.01 -6.77
C ASN A 156 -19.27 0.39 -8.07
N GLY A 157 -18.85 -0.62 -8.82
CA GLY A 157 -18.05 -0.46 -10.03
C GLY A 157 -18.85 -0.08 -11.26
N GLU A 158 -18.19 0.65 -12.16
CA GLU A 158 -18.69 1.04 -13.48
C GLU A 158 -17.60 0.76 -14.51
N ALA A 159 -17.92 0.02 -15.58
CA ALA A 159 -17.04 -0.15 -16.72
C ALA A 159 -16.85 1.18 -17.47
N LEU A 160 -15.82 1.30 -18.29
CA LEU A 160 -15.50 2.54 -18.99
C LEU A 160 -16.68 3.13 -19.78
N ASP A 161 -17.52 2.28 -20.37
CA ASP A 161 -18.70 2.66 -21.15
C ASP A 161 -19.93 3.08 -20.32
N GLY A 162 -19.83 3.02 -19.00
CA GLY A 162 -20.89 3.36 -18.07
C GLY A 162 -21.73 2.19 -17.56
N THR A 163 -21.41 0.96 -17.97
CA THR A 163 -22.14 -0.23 -17.54
C THR A 163 -21.88 -0.52 -16.05
N PRO A 164 -22.92 -0.65 -15.20
CA PRO A 164 -22.72 -1.04 -13.80
C PRO A 164 -22.24 -2.50 -13.70
N LEU A 165 -21.31 -2.74 -12.80
CA LEU A 165 -20.69 -4.05 -12.56
C LEU A 165 -21.19 -4.66 -11.24
N GLN A 166 -21.07 -5.98 -11.11
CA GLN A 166 -21.35 -6.68 -9.85
C GLN A 166 -20.19 -6.47 -8.87
N ASP A 167 -20.52 -6.32 -7.59
CA ASP A 167 -19.54 -6.25 -6.50
C ASP A 167 -18.70 -7.54 -6.43
N SER A 168 -17.44 -7.40 -6.04
CA SER A 168 -16.53 -8.54 -5.93
C SER A 168 -17.01 -9.51 -4.85
N THR A 169 -17.04 -10.80 -5.17
CA THR A 169 -17.32 -11.86 -4.18
C THR A 169 -16.07 -12.26 -3.39
N ILE A 170 -14.89 -11.79 -3.79
CA ILE A 170 -13.60 -12.10 -3.18
C ILE A 170 -13.27 -11.07 -2.11
N THR A 171 -12.66 -11.50 -1.01
CA THR A 171 -12.02 -10.60 -0.03
C THR A 171 -10.51 -10.75 -0.19
N TYR A 172 -9.87 -9.67 -0.64
CA TYR A 172 -8.43 -9.61 -0.87
C TYR A 172 -7.72 -9.27 0.44
N THR A 173 -6.50 -9.76 0.60
CA THR A 173 -5.70 -9.55 1.82
C THR A 173 -4.32 -8.97 1.48
N LEU A 174 -3.99 -7.83 2.05
CA LEU A 174 -2.62 -7.33 2.12
C LEU A 174 -2.03 -7.70 3.48
N GLN A 175 -0.89 -8.36 3.49
CA GLN A 175 -0.15 -8.73 4.69
C GLN A 175 1.09 -7.88 4.81
N PHE A 176 1.27 -7.22 5.94
CA PHE A 176 2.40 -6.35 6.20
C PHE A 176 3.35 -7.00 7.21
N VAL A 177 4.57 -7.27 6.77
CA VAL A 177 5.62 -7.96 7.53
C VAL A 177 6.80 -7.03 7.81
N PRO A 178 7.66 -7.33 8.79
CA PRO A 178 8.89 -6.55 8.97
C PRO A 178 9.91 -6.84 7.87
N GLU A 179 10.77 -5.84 7.60
CA GLU A 179 11.94 -6.02 6.74
C GLU A 179 12.83 -7.20 7.19
N PRO A 180 13.36 -8.03 6.27
CA PRO A 180 14.29 -9.09 6.61
C PRO A 180 15.53 -8.56 7.34
N ALA A 181 15.83 -9.15 8.51
CA ALA A 181 16.96 -8.75 9.35
C ALA A 181 18.34 -8.77 8.65
N SER A 182 18.47 -9.47 7.52
CA SER A 182 19.71 -9.53 6.72
C SER A 182 20.11 -8.19 6.08
N LEU A 183 19.17 -7.30 5.78
CA LEU A 183 19.46 -5.99 5.16
C LEU A 183 20.07 -5.00 6.17
N LEU A 184 19.58 -5.00 7.41
CA LEU A 184 20.15 -4.23 8.51
C LEU A 184 21.60 -4.62 8.84
N VAL A 185 21.98 -5.89 8.65
CA VAL A 185 23.34 -6.40 8.93
C VAL A 185 24.37 -5.90 7.89
N LEU A 186 23.97 -5.73 6.62
CA LEU A 186 24.87 -5.22 5.57
C LEU A 186 25.23 -3.74 5.79
N GLY A 187 24.28 -2.92 6.25
CA GLY A 187 24.53 -1.51 6.60
C GLY A 187 25.49 -1.34 7.79
N ALA A 188 25.33 -2.17 8.84
CA ALA A 188 26.21 -2.14 10.00
C ALA A 188 27.64 -2.63 9.69
N GLY A 189 27.79 -3.61 8.80
CA GLY A 189 29.10 -4.15 8.38
C GLY A 189 29.98 -3.13 7.64
N LEU A 190 29.38 -2.28 6.80
CA LEU A 190 30.08 -1.24 6.04
C LEU A 190 30.59 -0.11 6.94
N VAL A 191 29.79 0.33 7.91
CA VAL A 191 30.19 1.36 8.90
C VAL A 191 31.31 0.84 9.80
N GLY A 192 31.25 -0.44 10.21
CA GLY A 192 32.31 -1.10 10.98
C GLY A 192 33.65 -1.16 10.24
N LEU A 193 33.63 -1.47 8.94
CA LEU A 193 34.84 -1.53 8.09
C LEU A 193 35.47 -0.15 7.83
N VAL A 194 34.67 0.90 7.64
CA VAL A 194 35.17 2.27 7.46
C VAL A 194 35.76 2.82 8.77
N GLY A 195 35.12 2.51 9.92
CA GLY A 195 35.63 2.87 11.25
C GLY A 195 36.97 2.21 11.60
N MET A 196 37.16 0.94 11.24
CA MET A 196 38.43 0.23 11.47
C MET A 196 39.57 0.71 10.58
N ARG A 197 39.28 1.21 9.36
CA ARG A 197 40.32 1.70 8.45
C ARG A 197 40.91 3.06 8.88
N ARG A 198 40.15 3.89 9.61
CA ARG A 198 40.66 5.17 10.17
C ARG A 198 41.54 4.98 11.40
N ARG A 199 41.33 3.94 12.22
CA ARG A 199 42.19 3.66 13.39
C ARG A 199 43.56 3.06 13.05
N ARG A 200 43.73 2.47 11.87
CA ARG A 200 45.03 1.92 11.43
C ARG A 200 45.96 2.93 10.75
N ARG A 201 45.54 4.19 10.55
CA ARG A 201 46.36 5.26 9.98
C ARG A 201 46.88 6.27 11.01
N SER A 202 46.63 6.04 12.31
CA SER A 202 47.06 6.92 13.41
C SER A 202 48.04 6.24 14.38
N LEU A 203 48.87 5.31 13.90
CA LEU A 203 50.05 4.80 14.59
C LEU A 203 51.26 4.90 13.65
#